data_AF-A0A843FZ71-F1
#
_entry.id   AF-A0A843FZ71-F1
#
_cell.length_a   1.000
_cell.length_b   1.000
_cell.length_c   1.000
_cell.angle_alpha   90.00
_cell.angle_beta   90.00
_cell.angle_gamma   90.00
#
_symmetry.space_group_name_H-M   'P 1'
#
loop_
_entity.id
_entity.type
_entity.pdbx_description
1 polymer ?
#
loop_
_entity_poly.entity_id
_entity_poly.type
_entity_poly.pdbx_seq_one_letter_code
_entity_poly.pdbx_strand_id
1 'polypeptide(L)'
;MKIFGIDIIGGSVRSRTRKPVFALTVRDAGEIKDTAEVSLYRLIRRINAEQPDSLAVDSLQEISQNVQDLVAFMQMLPPATKVVLVTRGMHQEPESLQQVAARYNIRLQNKLDPYSESKTIAHVAELGAGSEVIVFDDTCGITVSRNRSLGKGGWSQNRYARKVNGAVLVKSREIESRLKEKGLRFEKTEYAGFGGMKRVHFHVFAGRKQIPVQAGRSMDYQVRIAAGRLDKIRFVSKRFPIHYLKMAYHPYEIRLQLPLHKQAPSQYLMLLISLELHNRPLFFLSDLDYNK
;
A
#
# COMPACT_ATOMS: atom_id res chain seq x y z
N MET A 1 -1.39 -8.21 16.76
CA MET A 1 -1.53 -7.62 15.41
C MET A 1 -2.86 -6.89 15.41
N LYS A 2 -2.84 -5.63 14.97
CA LYS A 2 -4.01 -4.75 14.92
C LYS A 2 -4.44 -4.55 13.47
N ILE A 3 -5.67 -4.92 13.15
CA ILE A 3 -6.23 -4.89 11.80
C ILE A 3 -7.48 -4.06 11.78
N PHE A 4 -7.55 -3.18 10.79
CA PHE A 4 -8.78 -2.48 10.44
C PHE A 4 -9.36 -3.19 9.22
N GLY A 5 -10.54 -3.79 9.34
CA GLY A 5 -11.31 -4.25 8.19
C GLY A 5 -12.34 -3.20 7.83
N ILE A 6 -12.46 -2.87 6.55
CA ILE A 6 -13.51 -1.97 6.07
C ILE A 6 -14.34 -2.61 4.97
N ASP A 7 -15.57 -2.13 4.84
CA ASP A 7 -16.49 -2.43 3.74
C ASP A 7 -17.35 -1.17 3.46
N ILE A 8 -17.82 -0.97 2.23
CA ILE A 8 -18.61 0.21 1.87
C ILE A 8 -20.09 0.07 2.28
N ILE A 9 -20.56 0.96 3.17
CA ILE A 9 -21.99 1.04 3.52
C ILE A 9 -22.79 1.70 2.41
N GLY A 10 -22.23 2.75 1.82
CA GLY A 10 -22.91 3.51 0.79
C GLY A 10 -22.10 4.67 0.26
N GLY A 11 -22.64 5.30 -0.78
CA GLY A 11 -21.88 6.26 -1.57
C GLY A 11 -20.86 5.56 -2.46
N SER A 12 -19.96 6.33 -3.05
CA SER A 12 -18.90 5.77 -3.88
C SER A 12 -17.75 6.74 -3.98
N VAL A 13 -16.53 6.22 -4.07
CA VAL A 13 -15.35 7.02 -4.45
C VAL A 13 -15.57 7.72 -5.79
N ARG A 14 -16.38 7.16 -6.70
CA ARG A 14 -16.77 7.74 -8.01
C ARG A 14 -17.75 8.90 -7.91
N SER A 15 -18.47 9.03 -6.80
CA SER A 15 -19.52 10.02 -6.68
C SER A 15 -19.00 11.39 -6.22
N ARG A 16 -19.45 12.45 -6.90
CA ARG A 16 -19.17 13.84 -6.50
C ARG A 16 -20.05 14.30 -5.35
N THR A 17 -21.25 13.74 -5.21
CA THR A 17 -22.29 14.17 -4.26
C THR A 17 -22.44 13.25 -3.05
N ARG A 18 -22.31 11.93 -3.24
CA ARG A 18 -22.39 10.94 -2.15
C ARG A 18 -21.04 10.29 -1.89
N LYS A 19 -20.26 10.92 -1.02
CA LYS A 19 -18.95 10.41 -0.59
C LYS A 19 -19.10 9.05 0.10
N PRO A 20 -18.08 8.17 -0.01
CA PRO A 20 -18.16 6.85 0.56
C PRO A 20 -18.18 6.91 2.09
N VAL A 21 -19.01 6.05 2.65
CA VAL A 21 -19.11 5.78 4.07
C VAL A 21 -18.79 4.30 4.26
N PHE A 22 -17.96 4.00 5.24
CA PHE A 22 -17.41 2.66 5.47
C PHE A 22 -17.91 2.10 6.81
N ALA A 23 -18.24 0.82 6.82
CA ALA A 23 -18.26 0.03 8.04
C ALA A 23 -16.80 -0.25 8.40
N LEU A 24 -16.35 0.21 9.57
CA LEU A 24 -15.02 -0.07 10.09
C LEU A 24 -15.13 -1.08 11.22
N THR A 25 -14.37 -2.15 11.15
CA THR A 25 -14.11 -3.06 12.26
C THR A 25 -12.65 -2.94 12.70
N VAL A 26 -12.44 -2.64 13.98
CA VAL A 26 -11.12 -2.64 14.62
C VAL A 26 -10.94 -3.96 15.37
N ARG A 27 -9.99 -4.77 14.90
CA ARG A 27 -9.62 -6.04 15.54
C ARG A 27 -8.20 -5.92 16.08
N ASP A 28 -8.01 -6.28 17.34
CA ASP A 28 -6.70 -6.23 17.99
C ASP A 28 -6.51 -7.46 18.88
N ALA A 29 -5.43 -8.19 18.63
CA ALA A 29 -5.06 -9.40 19.35
C ALA A 29 -6.19 -10.45 19.43
N GLY A 30 -6.86 -10.75 18.30
CA GLY A 30 -7.90 -11.77 18.23
C GLY A 30 -9.31 -11.30 18.64
N GLU A 31 -9.46 -10.07 19.14
CA GLU A 31 -10.73 -9.54 19.60
C GLU A 31 -11.19 -8.34 18.77
N ILE A 32 -12.51 -8.22 18.57
CA ILE A 32 -13.10 -7.00 18.01
C ILE A 32 -13.16 -5.96 19.13
N LYS A 33 -12.40 -4.88 18.98
CA LYS A 33 -12.35 -3.78 19.96
C LYS A 33 -13.36 -2.68 19.66
N ASP A 34 -13.67 -2.46 18.39
CA ASP A 34 -14.65 -1.45 17.98
C ASP A 34 -15.26 -1.78 16.61
N THR A 35 -16.48 -1.29 16.40
CA THR A 35 -17.16 -1.27 15.11
C THR A 35 -17.88 0.05 14.93
N ALA A 36 -17.65 0.75 13.83
CA ALA A 36 -18.20 2.09 13.62
C ALA A 36 -18.47 2.39 12.15
N GLU A 37 -19.43 3.29 11.92
CA GLU A 37 -19.61 3.96 10.64
C GLU A 37 -18.63 5.13 10.51
N VAL A 38 -17.82 5.17 9.46
CA VAL A 38 -16.82 6.22 9.25
C VAL A 38 -16.80 6.76 7.83
N SER A 39 -16.68 8.08 7.68
CA SER A 39 -16.31 8.68 6.40
C SER A 39 -14.83 8.45 6.12
N LEU A 40 -14.41 8.60 4.85
CA LEU A 40 -12.99 8.52 4.46
C LEU A 40 -12.08 9.40 5.34
N TYR A 41 -12.50 10.63 5.63
CA TYR A 41 -11.73 11.54 6.47
C TYR A 41 -11.57 11.03 7.92
N ARG A 42 -12.64 10.49 8.51
CA ARG A 42 -12.59 9.90 9.85
C ARG A 42 -11.73 8.63 9.87
N LEU A 43 -11.85 7.80 8.84
CA LEU A 43 -11.03 6.59 8.66
C LEU A 43 -9.53 6.96 8.63
N ILE A 44 -9.11 7.88 7.76
CA ILE A 44 -7.72 8.31 7.66
C ILE A 44 -7.20 8.89 8.99
N ARG A 45 -7.99 9.73 9.68
CA ARG A 45 -7.60 10.25 11.01
C ARG A 45 -7.40 9.14 12.02
N ARG A 46 -8.29 8.15 12.02
CA ARG A 46 -8.23 7.02 12.95
C ARG A 46 -7.05 6.11 12.68
N ILE A 47 -6.79 5.78 11.41
CA ILE A 47 -5.60 5.01 11.00
C ILE A 47 -4.31 5.75 11.41
N ASN A 48 -4.24 7.07 11.22
CA ASN A 48 -3.05 7.84 11.61
C ASN A 48 -2.84 7.89 13.14
N ALA A 49 -3.93 7.92 13.92
CA ALA A 49 -3.87 7.92 15.38
C ALA A 49 -3.49 6.54 15.95
N GLU A 50 -4.07 5.47 15.40
CA GLU A 50 -3.96 4.12 15.96
C GLU A 50 -2.91 3.25 15.27
N GLN A 51 -2.42 3.66 14.10
CA GLN A 51 -1.39 2.99 13.28
C GLN A 51 -1.55 1.46 13.22
N PRO A 52 -2.67 0.93 12.67
CA PRO A 52 -2.86 -0.52 12.55
C PRO A 52 -1.77 -1.14 11.66
N ASP A 53 -1.46 -2.41 11.91
CA ASP A 53 -0.52 -3.19 11.09
C ASP A 53 -1.06 -3.36 9.65
N SER A 54 -2.37 -3.47 9.50
CA SER A 54 -3.01 -3.58 8.18
C SER A 54 -4.39 -2.93 8.13
N LEU A 55 -4.68 -2.27 7.02
CA LEU A 55 -6.01 -1.94 6.53
C LEU A 55 -6.41 -3.01 5.50
N ALA A 56 -7.41 -3.81 5.84
CA ALA A 56 -7.92 -4.90 5.01
C ALA A 56 -9.21 -4.48 4.28
N VAL A 57 -9.29 -4.84 3.00
CA VAL A 57 -10.43 -4.61 2.10
C VAL A 57 -10.69 -5.87 1.28
N ASP A 58 -11.92 -6.08 0.84
CA ASP A 58 -12.27 -7.12 -0.13
C ASP A 58 -12.15 -6.62 -1.59
N SER A 59 -12.17 -5.30 -1.80
CA SER A 59 -12.12 -4.66 -3.11
C SER A 59 -11.36 -3.33 -3.05
N LEU A 60 -10.43 -3.10 -3.99
CA LEU A 60 -9.75 -1.81 -4.12
C LEU A 60 -10.67 -0.69 -4.63
N GLN A 61 -11.78 -1.07 -5.27
CA GLN A 61 -12.76 -0.13 -5.81
C GLN A 61 -13.53 0.61 -4.69
N GLU A 62 -13.51 0.09 -3.46
CA GLU A 62 -14.10 0.77 -2.30
C GLU A 62 -13.34 2.03 -1.91
N ILE A 63 -12.02 2.03 -2.09
CA ILE A 63 -11.11 3.09 -1.65
C ILE A 63 -10.50 3.89 -2.80
N SER A 64 -10.63 3.43 -4.04
CA SER A 64 -10.03 4.09 -5.20
C SER A 64 -10.82 3.86 -6.49
N GLN A 65 -10.84 4.84 -7.40
CA GLN A 65 -11.43 4.64 -8.74
C GLN A 65 -10.39 4.15 -9.74
N ASN A 66 -9.16 4.66 -9.60
CA ASN A 66 -8.02 4.37 -10.47
C ASN A 66 -6.73 4.22 -9.64
N VAL A 67 -5.66 3.78 -10.29
CA VAL A 67 -4.35 3.61 -9.65
C VAL A 67 -3.85 4.93 -9.03
N GLN A 68 -4.12 6.07 -9.65
CA GLN A 68 -3.70 7.38 -9.13
C GLN A 68 -4.42 7.73 -7.81
N ASP A 69 -5.71 7.43 -7.72
CA ASP A 69 -6.51 7.60 -6.50
C ASP A 69 -6.03 6.65 -5.40
N LEU A 70 -5.72 5.40 -5.75
CA LEU A 70 -5.17 4.42 -4.81
C LEU A 70 -3.83 4.88 -4.26
N VAL A 71 -2.94 5.38 -5.13
CA VAL A 71 -1.66 5.96 -4.72
C VAL A 71 -1.89 7.15 -3.77
N ALA A 72 -2.79 8.07 -4.11
CA ALA A 72 -3.08 9.22 -3.27
C ALA A 72 -3.66 8.79 -1.91
N PHE A 73 -4.54 7.79 -1.89
CA PHE A 73 -5.06 7.18 -0.68
C PHE A 73 -3.95 6.60 0.20
N MET A 74 -3.11 5.73 -0.36
CA MET A 74 -2.02 5.09 0.37
C MET A 74 -0.96 6.09 0.85
N GLN A 75 -0.76 7.22 0.16
CA GLN A 75 0.12 8.30 0.63
C GLN A 75 -0.39 9.00 1.90
N MET A 76 -1.68 8.90 2.22
CA MET A 76 -2.26 9.46 3.44
C MET A 76 -2.15 8.52 4.67
N LEU A 77 -1.73 7.27 4.46
CA LEU A 77 -1.60 6.28 5.52
C LEU A 77 -0.21 6.37 6.20
N PRO A 78 -0.10 5.93 7.47
CA PRO A 78 1.19 5.73 8.11
C PRO A 78 2.07 4.76 7.29
N PRO A 79 3.38 5.01 7.13
CA PRO A 79 4.25 4.15 6.33
C PRO A 79 4.36 2.69 6.81
N ALA A 80 3.98 2.41 8.05
CA ALA A 80 3.95 1.06 8.62
C ALA A 80 2.65 0.31 8.30
N THR A 81 1.55 1.03 8.05
CA THR A 81 0.24 0.43 7.79
C THR A 81 0.17 -0.10 6.37
N LYS A 82 -0.03 -1.41 6.24
CA LYS A 82 -0.16 -2.10 4.96
C LYS A 82 -1.60 -2.09 4.47
N VAL A 83 -1.83 -2.03 3.16
CA VAL A 83 -3.15 -2.31 2.58
C VAL A 83 -3.18 -3.76 2.14
N VAL A 84 -4.21 -4.50 2.54
CA VAL A 84 -4.35 -5.94 2.26
C VAL A 84 -5.67 -6.18 1.53
N LEU A 85 -5.57 -6.80 0.35
CA LEU A 85 -6.73 -7.25 -0.42
C LEU A 85 -7.02 -8.71 -0.07
N VAL A 86 -8.07 -8.97 0.72
CA VAL A 86 -8.33 -10.31 1.30
C VAL A 86 -8.81 -11.33 0.28
N THR A 87 -9.48 -10.85 -0.77
CA THR A 87 -10.04 -11.62 -1.90
C THR A 87 -8.99 -12.05 -2.93
N ARG A 88 -7.74 -11.60 -2.78
CA ARG A 88 -6.64 -11.95 -3.68
C ARG A 88 -5.63 -12.85 -2.95
N GLY A 89 -5.90 -14.15 -3.01
CA GLY A 89 -5.09 -15.21 -2.40
C GLY A 89 -3.91 -15.65 -3.26
N MET A 90 -3.48 -16.91 -3.09
CA MET A 90 -2.40 -17.55 -3.86
C MET A 90 -2.79 -17.86 -5.31
N HIS A 91 -4.07 -18.08 -5.58
CA HIS A 91 -4.58 -18.25 -6.94
C HIS A 91 -4.62 -16.88 -7.62
N GLN A 92 -4.22 -16.83 -8.90
CA GLN A 92 -4.14 -15.57 -9.64
C GLN A 92 -5.53 -14.93 -9.89
N GLU A 93 -6.58 -15.74 -9.79
CA GLU A 93 -7.97 -15.33 -9.93
C GLU A 93 -8.53 -14.74 -8.61
N PRO A 94 -9.28 -13.63 -8.67
CA PRO A 94 -10.00 -13.11 -7.53
C PRO A 94 -11.01 -14.12 -6.98
N GLU A 95 -11.04 -14.28 -5.66
CA GLU A 95 -12.03 -15.10 -4.96
C GLU A 95 -13.03 -14.22 -4.24
N SER A 96 -14.27 -14.68 -4.08
CA SER A 96 -15.25 -13.95 -3.28
C SER A 96 -14.87 -13.98 -1.79
N LEU A 97 -15.28 -12.96 -1.02
CA LEU A 97 -15.06 -12.93 0.43
C LEU A 97 -15.59 -14.20 1.12
N GLN A 98 -16.69 -14.77 0.62
CA GLN A 98 -17.27 -16.02 1.14
C GLN A 98 -16.34 -17.22 0.91
N GLN A 99 -15.75 -17.34 -0.29
CA GLN A 99 -14.79 -18.40 -0.58
C GLN A 99 -13.55 -18.27 0.30
N VAL A 100 -13.05 -17.04 0.47
CA VAL A 100 -11.93 -16.79 1.38
C VAL A 100 -12.27 -17.18 2.81
N ALA A 101 -13.40 -16.71 3.35
CA ALA A 101 -13.85 -17.02 4.71
C ALA A 101 -14.03 -18.52 4.94
N ALA A 102 -14.57 -19.24 3.95
CA ALA A 102 -14.78 -20.69 4.03
C ALA A 102 -13.47 -21.46 4.24
N ARG A 103 -12.35 -21.03 3.61
CA ARG A 103 -11.02 -21.65 3.83
C ARG A 103 -10.53 -21.55 5.27
N TYR A 104 -11.00 -20.56 6.00
CA TYR A 104 -10.69 -20.34 7.41
C TYR A 104 -11.79 -20.85 8.34
N ASN A 105 -12.76 -21.63 7.83
CA ASN A 105 -13.92 -22.11 8.57
C ASN A 105 -14.77 -20.99 9.18
N ILE A 106 -14.75 -19.80 8.56
CA ILE A 106 -15.56 -18.64 8.97
C ILE A 106 -16.83 -18.62 8.12
N ARG A 107 -17.98 -18.58 8.78
CA ARG A 107 -19.27 -18.42 8.11
C ARG A 107 -19.69 -16.95 8.18
N LEU A 108 -19.87 -16.32 7.02
CA LEU A 108 -20.53 -15.02 6.94
C LEU A 108 -21.99 -15.16 7.36
N GLN A 109 -22.39 -14.42 8.39
CA GLN A 109 -23.74 -14.48 8.93
C GLN A 109 -24.73 -13.79 7.98
N ASN A 110 -24.39 -12.60 7.51
CA ASN A 110 -25.17 -11.84 6.53
C ASN A 110 -24.24 -11.27 5.46
N LYS A 111 -24.59 -11.50 4.19
CA LYS A 111 -23.83 -11.10 2.99
C LYS A 111 -24.19 -9.70 2.47
N LEU A 112 -25.23 -9.09 3.03
CA LEU A 112 -25.71 -7.75 2.65
C LEU A 112 -25.51 -6.74 3.79
N ASP A 113 -24.82 -7.15 4.84
CA ASP A 113 -24.51 -6.32 5.99
C ASP A 113 -23.02 -5.94 5.97
N PRO A 114 -22.68 -4.69 5.61
CA PRO A 114 -21.31 -4.18 5.60
C PRO A 114 -20.57 -4.36 6.94
N TYR A 115 -21.30 -4.36 8.06
CA TYR A 115 -20.69 -4.61 9.38
C TYR A 115 -20.26 -6.07 9.54
N SER A 116 -21.05 -7.02 9.04
CA SER A 116 -20.69 -8.44 8.97
C SER A 116 -19.51 -8.68 8.02
N GLU A 117 -19.48 -8.01 6.87
CA GLU A 117 -18.40 -8.12 5.88
C GLU A 117 -17.09 -7.52 6.42
N SER A 118 -17.11 -6.30 6.95
CA SER A 118 -15.91 -5.68 7.56
C SER A 118 -15.32 -6.51 8.72
N LYS A 119 -16.16 -7.15 9.55
CA LYS A 119 -15.71 -8.10 10.58
C LYS A 119 -15.02 -9.32 9.98
N THR A 120 -15.60 -9.88 8.93
CA THR A 120 -15.06 -11.04 8.23
C THR A 120 -13.73 -10.70 7.56
N ILE A 121 -13.66 -9.55 6.88
CA ILE A 121 -12.44 -9.01 6.24
C ILE A 121 -11.32 -8.85 7.28
N ALA A 122 -11.60 -8.22 8.43
CA ALA A 122 -10.61 -8.07 9.50
C ALA A 122 -10.13 -9.43 10.03
N HIS A 123 -11.04 -10.39 10.19
CA HIS A 123 -10.74 -11.70 10.74
C HIS A 123 -9.90 -12.56 9.77
N VAL A 124 -10.28 -12.67 8.49
CA VAL A 124 -9.50 -13.45 7.52
C VAL A 124 -8.12 -12.82 7.29
N ALA A 125 -8.00 -11.49 7.30
CA ALA A 125 -6.72 -10.80 7.21
C ALA A 125 -5.82 -11.11 8.43
N GLU A 126 -6.41 -11.28 9.62
CA GLU A 126 -5.68 -11.69 10.83
C GLU A 126 -5.10 -13.09 10.69
N LEU A 127 -5.85 -13.99 10.07
CA LEU A 127 -5.44 -15.37 9.81
C LEU A 127 -4.46 -15.49 8.63
N GLY A 128 -4.09 -14.36 8.01
CA GLY A 128 -3.10 -14.29 6.94
C GLY A 128 -3.68 -14.37 5.52
N ALA A 129 -4.98 -14.20 5.34
CA ALA A 129 -5.59 -14.14 4.02
C ALA A 129 -5.15 -12.89 3.23
N GLY A 130 -5.14 -13.05 1.91
CA GLY A 130 -4.96 -11.96 0.96
C GLY A 130 -3.52 -11.62 0.62
N SER A 131 -3.41 -10.53 -0.13
CA SER A 131 -2.14 -10.01 -0.62
C SER A 131 -1.94 -8.55 -0.23
N GLU A 132 -0.72 -8.20 0.15
CA GLU A 132 -0.29 -6.82 0.35
C GLU A 132 -0.31 -6.09 -1.00
N VAL A 133 -0.94 -4.92 -1.01
CA VAL A 133 -1.09 -4.08 -2.19
C VAL A 133 0.10 -3.13 -2.24
N ILE A 134 0.91 -3.23 -3.29
CA ILE A 134 2.10 -2.41 -3.49
C ILE A 134 1.90 -1.55 -4.74
N VAL A 135 1.83 -0.23 -4.52
CA VAL A 135 1.68 0.77 -5.58
C VAL A 135 2.88 1.70 -5.71
N PHE A 136 3.81 1.62 -4.76
CA PHE A 136 5.03 2.41 -4.75
C PHE A 136 6.19 1.54 -5.18
N ASP A 137 7.06 2.08 -6.02
CA ASP A 137 8.36 1.50 -6.26
C ASP A 137 9.31 1.89 -5.12
N ASP A 138 10.50 1.30 -5.11
CA ASP A 138 11.58 1.73 -4.20
C ASP A 138 12.25 3.01 -4.69
N THR A 139 11.46 3.99 -5.14
CA THR A 139 11.95 5.31 -5.50
C THR A 139 11.18 6.43 -4.81
N CYS A 140 11.75 7.62 -4.81
CA CYS A 140 11.14 8.79 -4.22
C CYS A 140 11.52 10.06 -4.98
N GLY A 141 10.52 10.86 -5.35
CA GLY A 141 10.69 12.19 -5.88
C GLY A 141 10.76 13.23 -4.77
N ILE A 142 11.87 13.96 -4.67
CA ILE A 142 12.00 15.14 -3.81
C ILE A 142 11.98 16.39 -4.69
N THR A 143 11.03 17.28 -4.45
CA THR A 143 10.92 18.56 -5.16
C THR A 143 11.15 19.71 -4.21
N VAL A 144 12.16 20.52 -4.50
CA VAL A 144 12.40 21.80 -3.84
C VAL A 144 11.94 22.89 -4.79
N SER A 145 11.03 23.76 -4.37
CA SER A 145 10.55 24.86 -5.21
C SER A 145 10.36 26.12 -4.39
N ARG A 146 10.18 27.26 -5.06
CA ARG A 146 9.74 28.51 -4.44
C ARG A 146 8.41 28.31 -3.68
N ASN A 147 8.25 29.00 -2.55
CA ASN A 147 6.98 29.17 -1.82
C ASN A 147 6.37 30.57 -2.01
N ARG A 148 6.93 31.35 -2.95
CA ARG A 148 6.50 32.72 -3.27
C ARG A 148 6.32 32.87 -4.78
N SER A 149 5.31 33.66 -5.17
CA SER A 149 5.17 34.12 -6.55
C SER A 149 6.05 35.34 -6.77
N LEU A 150 6.71 35.41 -7.93
CA LEU A 150 7.42 36.63 -8.35
C LEU A 150 6.45 37.45 -9.20
N GLY A 151 6.15 38.69 -8.79
CA GLY A 151 5.25 39.61 -9.49
C GLY A 151 5.81 40.10 -10.84
N LYS A 152 5.09 41.01 -11.51
CA LYS A 152 5.35 41.45 -12.90
C LYS A 152 6.38 42.59 -13.09
N GLY A 153 7.01 43.14 -12.05
CA GLY A 153 7.91 44.30 -12.23
C GLY A 153 8.38 44.94 -10.91
N GLY A 154 9.40 45.79 -10.98
CA GLY A 154 9.78 46.72 -9.91
C GLY A 154 11.28 46.85 -9.68
N TRP A 155 11.70 47.99 -9.12
CA TRP A 155 13.11 48.32 -8.85
C TRP A 155 13.80 47.30 -7.91
N SER A 156 13.05 46.62 -7.03
CA SER A 156 13.55 45.61 -6.09
C SER A 156 13.35 44.16 -6.55
N GLN A 157 12.76 43.93 -7.73
CA GLN A 157 12.32 42.60 -8.16
C GLN A 157 13.49 41.62 -8.35
N ASN A 158 14.60 42.08 -8.94
CA ASN A 158 15.79 41.24 -9.12
C ASN A 158 16.42 40.83 -7.79
N ARG A 159 16.45 41.74 -6.80
CA ARG A 159 16.90 41.44 -5.44
C ARG A 159 16.02 40.38 -4.79
N TYR A 160 14.70 40.54 -4.90
CA TYR A 160 13.73 39.60 -4.34
C TYR A 160 13.79 38.22 -5.03
N ALA A 161 13.88 38.19 -6.35
CA ALA A 161 14.04 36.97 -7.14
C ALA A 161 15.32 36.22 -6.74
N ARG A 162 16.44 36.93 -6.59
CA ARG A 162 17.71 36.34 -6.15
C ARG A 162 17.60 35.76 -4.74
N LYS A 163 16.97 36.47 -3.79
CA LYS A 163 16.73 35.96 -2.43
C LYS A 163 15.95 34.64 -2.47
N VAL A 164 14.80 34.62 -3.15
CA VAL A 164 13.91 33.46 -3.19
C VAL A 164 14.55 32.27 -3.93
N ASN A 165 15.16 32.51 -5.10
CA ASN A 165 15.84 31.46 -5.87
C ASN A 165 17.10 30.95 -5.16
N GLY A 166 17.80 31.83 -4.43
CA GLY A 166 18.95 31.48 -3.61
C GLY A 166 18.56 30.54 -2.46
N ALA A 167 17.42 30.79 -1.80
CA ALA A 167 16.91 29.92 -0.76
C ALA A 167 16.61 28.50 -1.27
N VAL A 168 16.04 28.37 -2.48
CA VAL A 168 15.84 27.07 -3.13
C VAL A 168 17.18 26.38 -3.39
N LEU A 169 18.16 27.09 -3.95
CA LEU A 169 19.49 26.54 -4.22
C LEU A 169 20.18 26.01 -2.94
N VAL A 170 20.18 26.81 -1.87
CA VAL A 170 20.77 26.41 -0.59
C VAL A 170 20.08 25.16 -0.05
N LYS A 171 18.74 25.13 -0.06
CA LYS A 171 18.01 23.95 0.43
C LYS A 171 18.25 22.71 -0.43
N SER A 172 18.34 22.86 -1.75
CA SER A 172 18.66 21.77 -2.66
C SER A 172 20.04 21.19 -2.39
N ARG A 173 21.06 22.02 -2.13
CA ARG A 173 22.40 21.56 -1.76
C ARG A 173 22.43 20.82 -0.43
N GLU A 174 21.69 21.30 0.57
CA GLU A 174 21.54 20.60 1.85
C GLU A 174 20.93 19.19 1.67
N ILE A 175 19.87 19.08 0.86
CA ILE A 175 19.24 17.80 0.55
C ILE A 175 20.20 16.89 -0.20
N GLU A 176 20.92 17.41 -1.19
CA GLU A 176 21.93 16.66 -1.94
C GLU A 176 23.01 16.08 -1.02
N SER A 177 23.52 16.87 -0.06
CA SER A 177 24.50 16.42 0.94
C SER A 177 23.96 15.26 1.77
N ARG A 178 22.75 15.40 2.33
CA ARG A 178 22.14 14.35 3.16
C ARG A 178 21.90 13.05 2.40
N LEU A 179 21.51 13.13 1.12
CA LEU A 179 21.35 11.95 0.27
C LEU A 179 22.69 11.26 0.03
N LYS A 180 23.75 12.02 -0.26
CA LYS A 180 25.12 11.49 -0.43
C LYS A 180 25.67 10.87 0.86
N GLU A 181 25.49 11.53 2.00
CA GLU A 181 25.90 11.04 3.32
C GLU A 181 25.25 9.70 3.68
N LYS A 182 24.01 9.47 3.21
CA LYS A 182 23.31 8.18 3.38
C LYS A 182 23.61 7.16 2.28
N GLY A 183 24.49 7.47 1.32
CA GLY A 183 24.83 6.59 0.22
C GLY A 183 23.68 6.32 -0.75
N LEU A 184 22.66 7.18 -0.79
CA LEU A 184 21.50 6.99 -1.65
C LEU A 184 21.82 7.43 -3.08
N ARG A 185 21.54 6.56 -4.06
CA ARG A 185 21.63 6.92 -5.48
C ARG A 185 20.46 7.83 -5.87
N PHE A 186 20.74 8.89 -6.62
CA PHE A 186 19.71 9.77 -7.15
C PHE A 186 20.12 10.41 -8.48
N GLU A 187 19.12 10.82 -9.24
CA GLU A 187 19.24 11.74 -10.37
C GLU A 187 18.72 13.12 -9.97
N LYS A 188 19.32 14.18 -10.52
CA LYS A 188 18.99 15.57 -10.18
C LYS A 188 18.67 16.36 -11.45
N THR A 189 17.50 17.02 -11.46
CA THR A 189 17.09 17.97 -12.51
C THR A 189 16.96 19.37 -11.91
N GLU A 190 17.68 20.34 -12.47
CA GLU A 190 17.72 21.71 -11.97
C GLU A 190 17.03 22.68 -12.93
N TYR A 191 16.22 23.59 -12.39
CA TYR A 191 15.54 24.63 -13.15
C TYR A 191 16.08 25.98 -12.71
N ALA A 192 17.00 26.53 -13.50
CA ALA A 192 17.67 27.78 -13.19
C ALA A 192 16.70 28.96 -13.07
N GLY A 193 17.00 29.82 -12.11
CA GLY A 193 16.36 31.11 -11.92
C GLY A 193 17.39 32.24 -11.85
N PHE A 194 16.91 33.47 -11.84
CA PHE A 194 17.78 34.62 -11.66
C PHE A 194 18.50 34.53 -10.30
N GLY A 195 19.82 34.32 -10.33
CA GLY A 195 20.68 34.22 -9.15
C GLY A 195 20.45 33.02 -8.24
N GLY A 196 19.87 31.92 -8.74
CA GLY A 196 19.64 30.69 -7.97
C GLY A 196 18.80 29.67 -8.73
N MET A 197 18.00 28.87 -8.02
CA MET A 197 17.13 27.86 -8.64
C MET A 197 15.65 28.22 -8.47
N LYS A 198 14.84 28.08 -9.53
CA LYS A 198 13.37 28.14 -9.42
C LYS A 198 12.82 26.88 -8.78
N ARG A 199 13.44 25.74 -9.12
CA ARG A 199 13.04 24.41 -8.69
C ARG A 199 14.21 23.44 -8.88
N VAL A 200 14.31 22.43 -8.02
CA VAL A 200 15.17 21.27 -8.20
C VAL A 200 14.34 20.02 -7.91
N HIS A 201 14.47 19.02 -8.77
CA HIS A 201 13.90 17.69 -8.60
C HIS A 201 15.03 16.69 -8.33
N PHE A 202 14.84 15.84 -7.33
CA PHE A 202 15.66 14.66 -7.11
C PHE A 202 14.78 13.43 -7.34
N HIS A 203 15.22 12.53 -8.21
CA HIS A 203 14.67 11.18 -8.32
C HIS A 203 15.60 10.23 -7.57
N VAL A 204 15.21 9.81 -6.38
CA VAL A 204 16.02 8.99 -5.48
C VAL A 204 15.62 7.54 -5.64
N PHE A 205 16.57 6.64 -5.88
CA PHE A 205 16.34 5.20 -5.98
C PHE A 205 16.31 4.54 -4.59
N ALA A 206 15.45 5.07 -3.73
CA ALA A 206 15.16 4.48 -2.43
C ALA A 206 13.72 4.79 -2.00
N GLY A 207 13.10 3.84 -1.29
CA GLY A 207 11.76 4.00 -0.75
C GLY A 207 11.68 5.11 0.32
N ARG A 208 10.46 5.63 0.54
CA ARG A 208 10.19 6.80 1.40
C ARG A 208 10.79 6.70 2.82
N LYS A 209 10.84 5.50 3.41
CA LYS A 209 11.37 5.23 4.76
C LYS A 209 12.87 5.52 4.89
N GLN A 210 13.61 5.44 3.78
CA GLN A 210 15.06 5.62 3.76
C GLN A 210 15.46 7.08 3.53
N ILE A 211 14.51 7.94 3.13
CA ILE A 211 14.78 9.33 2.76
C ILE A 211 15.08 10.18 4.02
N PRO A 212 16.30 10.75 4.17
CA PRO A 212 16.75 11.48 5.36
C PRO A 212 16.25 12.93 5.43
N VAL A 213 15.16 13.22 4.72
CA VAL A 213 14.60 14.56 4.54
C VAL A 213 13.11 14.53 4.85
N GLN A 214 12.63 15.61 5.49
CA GLN A 214 11.22 15.81 5.77
C GLN A 214 10.60 16.76 4.73
N ALA A 215 9.34 16.50 4.38
CA ALA A 215 8.54 17.45 3.61
C ALA A 215 8.18 18.65 4.49
N GLY A 216 8.03 19.82 3.89
CA GLY A 216 7.73 21.03 4.65
C GLY A 216 7.72 22.30 3.82
N ARG A 217 7.35 23.41 4.44
CA ARG A 217 7.37 24.74 3.82
C ARG A 217 8.15 25.69 4.71
N SER A 218 8.90 26.59 4.08
CA SER A 218 9.57 27.71 4.71
C SER A 218 9.08 29.01 4.06
N MET A 219 9.63 30.15 4.48
CA MET A 219 9.24 31.47 3.99
C MET A 219 9.38 31.61 2.47
N ASP A 220 10.49 31.09 1.92
CA ASP A 220 10.90 31.32 0.53
C ASP A 220 10.90 30.04 -0.33
N TYR A 221 10.96 28.86 0.29
CA TYR A 221 10.97 27.56 -0.40
C TYR A 221 9.96 26.58 0.21
N GLN A 222 9.65 25.53 -0.53
CA GLN A 222 8.92 24.35 -0.05
C GLN A 222 9.61 23.08 -0.54
N VAL A 223 9.53 22.03 0.27
CA VAL A 223 10.03 20.68 -0.03
C VAL A 223 8.84 19.74 -0.05
N ARG A 224 8.65 19.06 -1.19
CA ARG A 224 7.66 18.00 -1.35
C ARG A 224 8.37 16.68 -1.57
N ILE A 225 7.87 15.64 -0.95
CA ILE A 225 8.40 14.29 -1.07
C ILE A 225 7.24 13.41 -1.50
N ALA A 226 7.39 12.74 -2.64
CA ALA A 226 6.41 11.82 -3.19
C ALA A 226 7.10 10.47 -3.39
N ALA A 227 6.53 9.39 -2.86
CA ALA A 227 6.97 8.05 -3.23
C ALA A 227 6.75 7.85 -4.73
N GLY A 228 7.74 7.23 -5.40
CA GLY A 228 7.62 6.85 -6.79
C GLY A 228 6.52 5.82 -6.95
N ARG A 229 5.94 5.78 -8.15
CA ARG A 229 4.73 5.01 -8.42
C ARG A 229 5.13 3.87 -9.33
N LEU A 230 4.68 2.66 -9.01
CA LEU A 230 4.75 1.57 -9.96
C LEU A 230 3.77 1.87 -11.11
N ASP A 231 4.19 1.54 -12.34
CA ASP A 231 3.32 1.60 -13.51
C ASP A 231 2.16 0.59 -13.41
N LYS A 232 2.36 -0.49 -12.64
CA LYS A 232 1.35 -1.53 -12.35
C LYS A 232 1.28 -1.82 -10.85
N ILE A 233 0.08 -2.09 -10.35
CA ILE A 233 -0.09 -2.54 -8.97
C ILE A 233 0.53 -3.93 -8.82
N ARG A 234 1.34 -4.12 -7.80
CA ARG A 234 1.87 -5.42 -7.41
C ARG A 234 1.11 -5.95 -6.21
N PHE A 235 0.91 -7.26 -6.21
CA PHE A 235 0.31 -7.97 -5.09
C PHE A 235 1.34 -8.95 -4.53
N VAL A 236 1.59 -8.88 -3.23
CA VAL A 236 2.49 -9.81 -2.54
C VAL A 236 1.67 -10.62 -1.54
N SER A 237 1.43 -11.89 -1.85
CA SER A 237 0.63 -12.77 -0.99
C SER A 237 1.27 -12.92 0.39
N LYS A 238 0.45 -12.82 1.44
CA LYS A 238 0.92 -13.10 2.80
C LYS A 238 1.21 -14.60 2.96
N ARG A 239 2.27 -14.94 3.71
CA ARG A 239 2.63 -16.33 4.02
C ARG A 239 1.53 -16.96 4.86
N PHE A 240 1.12 -18.18 4.51
CA PHE A 240 0.33 -19.02 5.42
C PHE A 240 1.20 -19.47 6.60
N PRO A 241 0.74 -19.36 7.85
CA PRO A 241 1.25 -20.20 8.91
C PRO A 241 0.99 -21.66 8.51
N ILE A 242 2.05 -22.48 8.48
CA ILE A 242 2.02 -23.91 8.06
C ILE A 242 0.92 -24.70 8.79
N HIS A 243 0.53 -24.27 10.00
CA HIS A 243 -0.56 -24.86 10.78
C HIS A 243 -1.91 -24.93 10.02
N TYR A 244 -2.19 -24.03 9.08
CA TYR A 244 -3.46 -24.02 8.33
C TYR A 244 -3.43 -24.84 7.04
N LEU A 245 -2.26 -25.22 6.53
CA LEU A 245 -2.15 -26.16 5.39
C LEU A 245 -2.68 -27.54 5.75
N LYS A 246 -2.60 -27.96 7.02
CA LYS A 246 -3.19 -29.22 7.50
C LYS A 246 -4.72 -29.27 7.40
N MET A 247 -5.41 -28.13 7.45
CA MET A 247 -6.88 -28.09 7.38
C MET A 247 -7.43 -28.01 5.95
N ALA A 248 -6.63 -27.53 4.98
CA ALA A 248 -7.01 -27.52 3.57
C ALA A 248 -6.87 -28.90 2.89
N TYR A 249 -6.11 -29.81 3.50
CA TYR A 249 -6.01 -31.22 3.09
C TYR A 249 -6.88 -32.10 4.00
N HIS A 250 -8.21 -32.04 3.84
CA HIS A 250 -9.08 -33.09 4.36
C HIS A 250 -9.12 -34.27 3.36
N PRO A 251 -9.05 -35.56 3.78
CA PRO A 251 -8.62 -36.67 2.93
C PRO A 251 -9.71 -37.29 2.02
N TYR A 252 -10.75 -36.55 1.61
CA TYR A 252 -11.86 -37.15 0.88
C TYR A 252 -11.85 -36.80 -0.61
N GLU A 253 -11.61 -37.85 -1.40
CA GLU A 253 -11.97 -38.04 -2.80
C GLU A 253 -11.29 -37.15 -3.85
N ILE A 254 -9.98 -37.38 -4.03
CA ILE A 254 -9.37 -37.23 -5.35
C ILE A 254 -9.62 -38.54 -6.13
N ARG A 255 -10.81 -38.69 -6.74
CA ARG A 255 -10.99 -39.59 -7.89
C ARG A 255 -10.36 -38.90 -9.11
N LEU A 256 -9.03 -38.94 -9.19
CA LEU A 256 -8.34 -38.67 -10.44
C LEU A 256 -8.59 -39.87 -11.36
N GLN A 257 -9.51 -39.72 -12.32
CA GLN A 257 -9.41 -40.45 -13.58
C GLN A 257 -8.17 -39.90 -14.32
N LEU A 258 -7.01 -40.45 -13.99
CA LEU A 258 -5.82 -40.39 -14.84
C LEU A 258 -5.58 -41.81 -15.38
N PRO A 259 -5.30 -41.97 -16.68
CA PRO A 259 -5.14 -43.27 -17.30
C PRO A 259 -3.93 -43.99 -16.69
N LEU A 260 -4.12 -45.27 -16.36
CA LEU A 260 -3.05 -46.19 -15.99
C LEU A 260 -2.01 -46.26 -17.11
N HIS A 261 -0.91 -45.53 -16.98
CA HIS A 261 0.41 -46.10 -17.27
C HIS A 261 1.56 -45.22 -16.75
N LYS A 262 2.48 -45.90 -16.08
CA LYS A 262 3.81 -45.47 -15.60
C LYS A 262 3.88 -44.84 -14.20
N GLN A 263 4.34 -45.68 -13.29
CA GLN A 263 4.76 -45.42 -11.92
C GLN A 263 5.80 -44.28 -11.83
N ALA A 264 5.57 -43.31 -10.93
CA ALA A 264 6.61 -42.73 -10.05
C ALA A 264 5.99 -41.79 -8.98
N PRO A 265 5.42 -42.31 -7.86
CA PRO A 265 4.88 -41.47 -6.78
C PRO A 265 5.92 -40.95 -5.77
N SER A 266 7.20 -41.31 -5.90
CA SER A 266 8.19 -41.10 -4.81
C SER A 266 8.86 -39.72 -4.78
N GLN A 267 8.91 -39.00 -5.91
CA GLN A 267 9.68 -37.75 -6.00
C GLN A 267 8.96 -36.54 -5.37
N TYR A 268 7.63 -36.49 -5.43
CA TYR A 268 6.84 -35.39 -4.86
C TYR A 268 6.75 -35.45 -3.33
N LEU A 269 6.66 -36.66 -2.75
CA LEU A 269 6.64 -36.83 -1.30
C LEU A 269 8.01 -36.50 -0.69
N MET A 270 9.10 -36.84 -1.37
CA MET A 270 10.46 -36.48 -0.96
C MET A 270 10.75 -34.98 -1.06
N LEU A 271 10.17 -34.28 -2.05
CA LEU A 271 10.30 -32.83 -2.16
C LEU A 271 9.64 -32.10 -0.98
N LEU A 272 8.47 -32.57 -0.55
CA LEU A 272 7.74 -32.04 0.61
C LEU A 272 8.51 -32.27 1.92
N ILE A 273 9.04 -33.48 2.14
CA ILE A 273 9.83 -33.80 3.34
C ILE A 273 11.18 -33.04 3.36
N SER A 274 11.83 -32.86 2.20
CA SER A 274 13.11 -32.15 2.13
C SER A 274 12.96 -30.64 2.39
N LEU A 275 11.83 -30.05 2.00
CA LEU A 275 11.47 -28.66 2.30
C LEU A 275 11.16 -28.44 3.79
N GLU A 276 10.59 -29.45 4.46
CA GLU A 276 10.31 -29.45 5.90
C GLU A 276 11.61 -29.43 6.74
N LEU A 277 12.69 -30.03 6.25
CA LEU A 277 13.99 -30.06 6.94
C LEU A 277 14.84 -28.79 6.74
N HIS A 278 14.64 -28.03 5.65
CA HIS A 278 15.58 -26.97 5.25
C HIS A 278 15.06 -25.54 5.41
N ASN A 279 13.82 -25.34 5.87
CA ASN A 279 13.26 -24.03 6.24
C ASN A 279 13.49 -22.94 5.18
N ARG A 280 13.40 -23.29 3.88
CA ARG A 280 13.65 -22.35 2.77
C ARG A 280 12.35 -21.72 2.25
N PRO A 281 12.30 -20.39 2.04
CA PRO A 281 11.10 -19.71 1.58
C PRO A 281 10.91 -19.78 0.06
N LEU A 282 9.67 -20.04 -0.41
CA LEU A 282 9.24 -19.75 -1.77
C LEU A 282 8.51 -18.40 -1.83
N PHE A 283 8.89 -17.57 -2.78
CA PHE A 283 8.19 -16.32 -3.13
C PHE A 283 7.60 -16.46 -4.54
N PHE A 284 6.35 -16.05 -4.72
CA PHE A 284 5.74 -15.87 -6.05
C PHE A 284 5.39 -14.40 -6.22
N LEU A 285 6.05 -13.73 -7.17
CA LEU A 285 5.71 -12.39 -7.63
C LEU A 285 4.80 -12.55 -8.86
N SER A 286 3.65 -11.85 -8.89
CA SER A 286 2.84 -11.73 -10.11
C SER A 286 2.53 -10.26 -10.40
N ASP A 287 2.78 -9.83 -11.64
CA ASP A 287 2.43 -8.52 -12.18
C ASP A 287 1.11 -8.67 -12.97
N LEU A 288 0.01 -8.01 -12.54
CA LEU A 288 -1.28 -8.06 -13.25
C LEU A 288 -1.99 -6.69 -13.30
N ASP A 289 -2.75 -6.48 -14.39
CA ASP A 289 -3.35 -5.19 -14.79
C ASP A 289 -4.64 -4.85 -14.02
N TYR A 290 -4.71 -3.60 -13.54
CA TYR A 290 -5.77 -3.03 -12.68
C TYR A 290 -7.15 -2.83 -13.36
N ASN A 291 -7.26 -3.03 -14.67
CA ASN A 291 -8.48 -2.70 -15.45
C ASN A 291 -9.40 -3.89 -15.75
N LYS A 292 -9.35 -4.98 -14.99
CA LYS A 292 -10.33 -6.07 -15.08
C LYS A 292 -10.94 -6.38 -13.72
#